data_AF-Q99Q63-F1
#
_entry.id   AF-Q99Q63-F1
#
_cell.length_a   1.000
_cell.length_b   1.000
_cell.length_c   1.000
_cell.angle_alpha   90.00
_cell.angle_beta   90.00
_cell.angle_gamma   90.00
#
_symmetry.space_group_name_H-M   'P 1'
#
loop_
_entity.id
_entity.type
_entity.pdbx_description
1 polymer ?
#
loop_
_entity_poly.entity_id
_entity_poly.type
_entity_poly.pdbx_seq_one_letter_code
_entity_poly.pdbx_strand_id
1 'polypeptide(L)' 'MTETFQHISVLLNESIDGLAIKPDGIYIDGTFGRGGHSRTILSKLGENGRL' A
#
# COMPACT_ATOMS: atom_id res chain seq x y z
N MET A 1 19.98 23.67 -8.14
CA MET A 1 18.71 22.93 -8.09
C MET A 1 18.86 21.88 -7.00
N THR A 2 18.04 21.93 -5.95
CA THR A 2 18.02 20.86 -4.94
C THR A 2 17.11 19.76 -5.44
N GLU A 3 17.67 18.64 -5.90
CA GLU A 3 16.86 17.44 -6.15
C GLU A 3 16.20 17.02 -4.84
N THR A 4 14.88 16.91 -4.85
CA THR A 4 14.14 16.41 -3.69
C THR A 4 14.07 14.90 -3.79
N PHE A 5 14.73 14.21 -2.88
CA PHE A 5 14.65 12.75 -2.81
C PHE A 5 13.20 12.31 -2.52
N GLN A 6 12.64 11.49 -3.41
CA GLN A 6 11.34 10.86 -3.21
C GLN A 6 11.53 9.40 -2.80
N HIS A 7 10.93 9.01 -1.69
CA HIS A 7 10.95 7.62 -1.25
C HIS A 7 10.06 6.74 -2.15
N ILE A 8 10.60 5.58 -2.55
CA ILE A 8 9.91 4.57 -3.36
C ILE A 8 9.85 3.29 -2.54
N SER A 9 8.65 2.69 -2.43
CA SER A 9 8.47 1.41 -1.75
C SER A 9 9.05 0.27 -2.59
N VAL A 10 9.84 -0.59 -1.93
CA VAL A 10 10.50 -1.74 -2.54
C VAL A 10 9.48 -2.85 -2.79
N LEU A 11 9.52 -3.46 -3.97
CA LEU A 11 8.61 -4.54 -4.41
C LEU A 11 7.12 -4.19 -4.25
N LEU A 12 6.76 -2.93 -4.54
CA LEU A 12 5.41 -2.43 -4.33
C LEU A 12 4.36 -3.27 -5.08
N ASN A 13 4.56 -3.53 -6.37
CA ASN A 13 3.54 -4.20 -7.18
C ASN A 13 3.42 -5.68 -6.79
N GLU A 14 4.55 -6.37 -6.67
CA GLU A 14 4.61 -7.79 -6.33
C GLU A 14 4.01 -8.08 -4.95
N SER A 15 4.30 -7.22 -3.97
CA SER A 15 3.74 -7.34 -2.61
C SER A 15 2.22 -7.14 -2.60
N ILE A 16 1.73 -6.17 -3.38
CA ILE A 16 0.30 -5.87 -3.48
C ILE A 16 -0.46 -6.97 -4.24
N ASP A 17 0.13 -7.49 -5.31
CA ASP A 17 -0.49 -8.55 -6.12
C ASP A 17 -0.51 -9.88 -5.35
N GLY A 18 0.56 -10.21 -4.61
CA GLY A 18 0.61 -11.39 -3.75
C GLY A 18 -0.38 -11.37 -2.58
N LEU A 19 -0.78 -10.16 -2.13
CA LEU A 19 -1.78 -10.01 -1.07
C LEU A 19 -3.21 -10.33 -1.53
N ALA A 20 -3.44 -10.44 -2.85
CA ALA A 20 -4.72 -10.76 -3.46
C ALA A 20 -5.89 -9.97 -2.84
N ILE A 21 -5.75 -8.64 -2.84
CA ILE A 21 -6.64 -7.72 -2.13
C ILE A 21 -8.09 -7.91 -2.56
N LYS A 22 -8.97 -8.08 -1.57
CA LYS A 22 -10.43 -8.10 -1.73
C LYS A 22 -10.98 -6.73 -1.37
N PRO A 23 -11.93 -6.16 -2.14
CA PRO A 23 -12.46 -4.82 -1.88
C PRO A 23 -12.98 -4.61 -0.46
N ASP A 24 -13.70 -5.59 0.09
CA ASP A 24 -14.25 -5.54 1.45
C ASP A 24 -13.37 -6.28 2.48
N GLY A 25 -12.09 -6.50 2.17
CA GLY A 25 -11.15 -7.19 3.05
C GLY A 25 -10.64 -6.32 4.19
N ILE A 26 -10.08 -6.97 5.22
CA ILE A 26 -9.41 -6.32 6.35
C ILE A 26 -7.94 -6.73 6.32
N TYR A 27 -7.06 -5.74 6.21
CA TYR A 27 -5.61 -5.92 6.11
C TYR A 27 -4.92 -5.23 7.28
N ILE A 28 -3.65 -5.56 7.52
CA ILE A 28 -2.80 -4.90 8.50
C ILE A 28 -1.48 -4.58 7.81
N ASP A 29 -1.10 -3.30 7.76
CA ASP A 29 0.28 -2.92 7.44
C ASP A 29 1.10 -2.87 8.74
N GLY A 30 1.77 -3.98 9.05
CA GLY A 30 2.63 -4.09 10.23
C GLY A 30 3.92 -3.26 10.15
N THR A 31 4.18 -2.60 9.02
CA THR A 31 5.44 -1.91 8.72
C THR A 31 5.21 -0.58 8.00
N PHE A 32 4.16 0.15 8.38
CA PHE A 32 3.65 1.36 7.71
C PHE A 32 4.71 2.23 7.01
N GLY A 33 5.82 2.53 7.70
CA GLY A 33 6.95 3.26 7.11
C GLY A 33 6.53 4.64 6.60
N ARG A 34 6.72 4.90 5.31
CA ARG A 34 6.24 6.13 4.63
C ARG A 34 4.91 5.93 3.88
N GLY A 35 4.22 4.82 4.13
CA GLY A 35 2.86 4.55 3.66
C GLY A 35 2.73 4.19 2.18
N GLY A 36 3.80 3.84 1.48
CA GLY A 36 3.71 3.51 0.05
C GLY A 36 2.89 2.23 -0.22
N HIS A 37 3.11 1.16 0.56
CA HIS A 37 2.26 -0.04 0.51
C HIS A 37 0.84 0.26 0.98
N SER A 38 0.69 0.87 2.17
CA SER A 38 -0.61 1.27 2.72
C SER A 38 -1.46 2.08 1.74
N ARG A 39 -0.89 3.08 1.06
CA ARG A 39 -1.59 3.88 0.06
C ARG A 39 -2.13 3.02 -1.08
N THR A 40 -1.32 2.11 -1.60
CA THR A 40 -1.74 1.24 -2.69
C THR A 40 -2.81 0.24 -2.23
N ILE A 41 -2.70 -0.31 -1.00
CA ILE A 41 -3.74 -1.17 -0.43
C ILE A 41 -5.07 -0.42 -0.36
N LEU A 42 -5.08 0.77 0.27
CA LEU A 42 -6.27 1.61 0.39
C LEU A 42 -6.90 1.94 -0.96
N SER A 43 -6.09 2.17 -2.00
CA SER A 43 -6.62 2.45 -3.35
C SER A 43 -7.35 1.27 -4.00
N LYS A 44 -7.15 0.05 -3.51
CA LYS A 44 -7.80 -1.18 -3.99
C LYS A 44 -8.97 -1.62 -3.09
N LEU A 45 -9.17 -0.99 -1.93
CA LEU A 45 -10.27 -1.28 -1.02
C LEU A 45 -11.54 -0.52 -1.42
N GLY A 46 -12.69 -1.16 -1.23
CA GLY A 46 -14.01 -0.56 -1.35
C GLY A 46 -14.48 0.08 -0.04
N GLU A 47 -15.73 0.57 -0.02
CA GLU A 47 -16.29 1.32 1.13
C GLU A 47 -16.28 0.53 2.44
N ASN A 48 -16.41 -0.80 2.38
CA ASN A 48 -16.38 -1.66 3.58
C ASN A 48 -14.99 -2.21 3.89
N GLY A 49 -14.01 -2.02 3.00
CA GLY A 49 -12.64 -2.46 3.20
C GLY A 49 -11.95 -1.67 4.32
N ARG A 50 -11.00 -2.32 4.99
CA ARG A 50 -10.21 -1.72 6.08
C ARG A 50 -8.74 -2.08 5.93
N LEU A 51 -7.88 -1.12 6.25
CA LEU A 51 -6.44 -1.29 6.42
C LEU A 51 -6.04 -0.84 7.82
#